data_AF-A0AAD1DJX3-F1
#
_entry.id   AF-A0AAD1DJX3-F1
#
_cell.length_a   1.000
_cell.length_b   1.000
_cell.length_c   1.000
_cell.angle_alpha   90.00
_cell.angle_beta   90.00
_cell.angle_gamma   90.00
#
_symmetry.space_group_name_H-M   'P 1'
#
loop_
_entity.id
_entity.type
_entity.pdbx_description
1 polymer ?
#
loop_
_entity_poly.entity_id
_entity_poly.type
_entity_poly.pdbx_seq_one_letter_code
_entity_poly.pdbx_strand_id
1 'polypeptide(L)'
;MLQSMRKHGITLALFAAGSTGLTAAINELTKSTIEDQAAQQQKALFDQVMPAALYNNDLLKSCYQVSAPELGKGQHKVWIAQDGEKPVAAVMEATAPDGYSGAIQLLVAADFRGTVLGTRVTEHHETPGLGDKIELRISDWITFFAGKTIHGQDDSHWAVKKDGGDFDQFTGATITPRAVVNAVRRAGLYAQTLPAQISAFTPCGD
;
A
#
# COMPACT_ATOMS: atom_id res chain seq x y z
N MET A 1 -5.53 -55.01 -23.93
CA MET A 1 -4.90 -53.91 -23.17
C MET A 1 -5.38 -52.53 -23.58
N LEU A 2 -5.34 -52.15 -24.88
CA LEU A 2 -5.74 -50.81 -25.34
C LEU A 2 -7.16 -50.36 -24.93
N GLN A 3 -8.16 -51.24 -24.99
CA GLN A 3 -9.54 -50.89 -24.59
C GLN A 3 -9.66 -50.54 -23.10
N SER A 4 -8.91 -51.23 -22.24
CA SER A 4 -8.89 -50.93 -20.80
C SER A 4 -8.21 -49.57 -20.56
N MET A 5 -7.05 -49.33 -21.18
CA MET A 5 -6.36 -48.04 -21.08
C MET A 5 -7.24 -46.88 -21.58
N ARG A 6 -7.96 -47.06 -22.69
CA ARG A 6 -8.89 -46.06 -23.23
C ARG A 6 -10.05 -45.76 -22.27
N LYS A 7 -10.63 -46.79 -21.65
CA LYS A 7 -11.73 -46.63 -20.67
C LYS A 7 -11.27 -45.81 -19.46
N HIS A 8 -10.13 -46.16 -18.86
CA HIS A 8 -9.59 -45.43 -17.70
C HIS A 8 -9.20 -43.99 -18.07
N GLY A 9 -8.61 -43.78 -19.25
CA GLY A 9 -8.28 -42.44 -19.75
C GLY A 9 -9.51 -41.55 -19.93
N ILE A 10 -10.60 -42.08 -20.52
CA ILE A 10 -11.86 -41.34 -20.67
C ILE A 10 -12.49 -41.03 -19.31
N THR A 11 -12.53 -42.00 -18.38
CA THR A 11 -13.07 -41.77 -17.04
C THR A 11 -12.30 -40.67 -16.31
N LEU A 12 -10.97 -40.68 -16.39
CA LEU A 12 -10.13 -39.65 -15.79
C LEU A 12 -10.36 -38.29 -16.43
N ALA A 13 -10.47 -38.22 -17.77
CA ALA A 13 -10.75 -36.98 -18.49
C ALA A 13 -12.11 -36.38 -18.11
N LEU A 14 -13.16 -37.21 -18.00
CA LEU A 14 -14.49 -36.77 -17.57
C LEU A 14 -14.48 -36.27 -16.12
N PHE A 15 -13.78 -36.96 -15.23
CA PHE A 15 -13.64 -36.53 -13.85
C PHE A 15 -12.90 -35.20 -13.74
N ALA A 16 -11.79 -35.05 -14.45
CA ALA A 16 -11.01 -33.81 -14.50
C ALA A 16 -11.81 -32.64 -15.12
N ALA A 17 -12.57 -32.89 -16.18
CA ALA A 17 -13.44 -31.88 -16.77
C ALA A 17 -14.56 -31.47 -15.82
N GLY A 18 -15.18 -32.44 -15.12
CA GLY A 18 -16.23 -32.18 -14.13
C GLY A 18 -15.72 -31.38 -12.93
N SER A 19 -14.57 -31.74 -12.37
CA SER A 19 -13.97 -31.02 -11.24
C SER A 19 -13.54 -29.60 -11.64
N THR A 20 -12.91 -29.44 -12.80
CA THR A 20 -12.51 -28.12 -13.32
C THR A 20 -13.73 -27.24 -13.59
N GLY A 21 -14.78 -27.79 -14.21
CA GLY A 21 -16.03 -27.07 -14.48
C GLY A 21 -16.73 -26.63 -13.20
N LEU A 22 -16.77 -27.48 -12.18
CA LEU A 22 -17.34 -27.13 -10.88
C LEU A 22 -16.54 -26.01 -10.20
N THR A 23 -15.21 -26.11 -10.18
CA THR A 23 -14.35 -25.06 -9.63
C THR A 23 -14.50 -23.74 -10.38
N ALA A 24 -14.58 -23.77 -11.72
CA ALA A 24 -14.79 -22.58 -12.53
C ALA A 24 -16.15 -21.93 -12.24
N ALA A 25 -17.22 -22.72 -12.10
CA ALA A 25 -18.53 -22.21 -11.73
C ALA A 25 -18.53 -21.57 -10.34
N ILE A 26 -17.90 -22.20 -9.35
CA ILE A 26 -17.75 -21.62 -8.01
C ILE A 26 -16.95 -20.30 -8.07
N ASN A 27 -15.86 -20.27 -8.83
CA ASN A 27 -15.06 -19.07 -9.01
C ASN A 27 -15.87 -17.92 -9.61
N GLU A 28 -16.65 -18.18 -10.66
CA GLU A 28 -17.48 -17.17 -11.31
C GLU A 28 -18.57 -16.64 -10.37
N LEU A 29 -19.21 -17.54 -9.60
CA LEU A 29 -20.23 -17.17 -8.62
C LEU A 29 -19.67 -16.37 -7.43
N THR A 30 -18.41 -16.62 -7.05
CA THR A 30 -17.78 -15.98 -5.88
C THR A 30 -17.01 -14.71 -6.25
N LYS A 31 -16.71 -14.50 -7.54
CA LYS A 31 -15.88 -13.38 -8.03
C LYS A 31 -16.35 -12.02 -7.53
N SER A 32 -17.65 -11.71 -7.64
CA SER A 32 -18.20 -10.43 -7.19
C SER A 32 -18.04 -10.23 -5.68
N THR A 33 -18.23 -11.29 -4.89
CA THR A 33 -18.08 -11.23 -3.43
C THR A 33 -16.63 -10.99 -3.04
N ILE A 34 -15.67 -11.59 -3.77
CA ILE A 34 -14.23 -11.36 -3.54
C ILE A 34 -13.86 -9.92 -3.87
N GLU A 35 -14.34 -9.40 -5.00
CA GLU A 35 -14.12 -8.01 -5.41
C GLU A 35 -14.70 -7.02 -4.40
N ASP A 36 -15.93 -7.24 -3.93
CA ASP A 36 -16.57 -6.41 -2.92
C ASP A 36 -15.83 -6.44 -1.57
N GLN A 37 -15.40 -7.62 -1.12
CA GLN A 37 -14.61 -7.75 0.11
C GLN A 37 -13.24 -7.08 -0.02
N ALA A 38 -12.57 -7.21 -1.16
CA ALA A 38 -11.30 -6.54 -1.43
C ALA A 38 -11.47 -5.02 -1.42
N ALA A 39 -12.52 -4.49 -2.05
CA ALA A 39 -12.83 -3.07 -2.05
C ALA A 39 -13.12 -2.54 -0.62
N GLN A 40 -13.85 -3.31 0.19
CA GLN A 40 -14.11 -2.97 1.59
C GLN A 40 -12.84 -2.94 2.44
N GLN A 41 -11.96 -3.93 2.29
CA GLN A 41 -10.67 -3.97 2.99
C GLN A 41 -9.77 -2.79 2.59
N GLN A 42 -9.70 -2.50 1.29
CA GLN A 42 -8.93 -1.35 0.80
C GLN A 42 -9.49 -0.04 1.33
N LYS A 43 -10.82 0.13 1.33
CA LYS A 43 -11.47 1.31 1.92
C LYS A 43 -11.14 1.43 3.42
N ALA A 44 -11.17 0.34 4.16
CA ALA A 44 -10.83 0.34 5.59
C ALA A 44 -9.36 0.73 5.85
N LEU A 45 -8.44 0.41 4.93
CA LEU A 45 -7.06 0.91 5.00
C LEU A 45 -6.99 2.40 4.69
N PHE A 46 -7.77 2.90 3.73
CA PHE A 46 -7.80 4.32 3.37
C PHE A 46 -8.36 5.18 4.51
N ASP A 47 -9.45 4.73 5.13
CA ASP A 47 -10.06 5.39 6.28
C ASP A 47 -9.10 5.49 7.49
N GLN A 48 -8.07 4.63 7.56
CA GLN A 48 -7.05 4.66 8.61
C GLN A 48 -5.92 5.66 8.36
N VAL A 49 -5.65 6.02 7.11
CA VAL A 49 -4.55 6.92 6.73
C VAL A 49 -5.05 8.31 6.32
N MET A 50 -6.30 8.43 5.91
CA MET A 50 -6.86 9.67 5.39
C MET A 50 -8.20 9.99 6.07
N PRO A 51 -8.34 11.18 6.69
CA PRO A 51 -9.62 11.62 7.23
C PRO A 51 -10.68 11.77 6.13
N ALA A 52 -11.81 11.08 6.28
CA ALA A 52 -12.91 11.08 5.30
C ALA A 52 -13.53 12.46 5.06
N ALA A 53 -13.34 13.42 5.97
CA ALA A 53 -13.85 14.78 5.82
C ALA A 53 -13.06 15.65 4.81
N LEU A 54 -11.89 15.17 4.34
CA LEU A 54 -11.03 15.94 3.45
C LEU A 54 -11.42 15.85 1.97
N TYR A 55 -12.22 14.85 1.57
CA TYR A 55 -12.51 14.57 0.18
C TYR A 55 -13.95 14.09 0.00
N ASN A 56 -14.48 14.19 -1.21
CA ASN A 56 -15.86 13.79 -1.54
C ASN A 56 -15.97 12.87 -2.78
N ASN A 57 -14.85 12.54 -3.43
CA ASN A 57 -14.81 11.58 -4.53
C ASN A 57 -14.75 10.12 -4.07
N ASP A 58 -15.05 9.20 -5.00
CA ASP A 58 -14.84 7.76 -4.82
C ASP A 58 -13.35 7.43 -4.98
N LEU A 59 -12.62 7.44 -3.86
CA LEU A 59 -11.17 7.29 -3.83
C LEU A 59 -10.69 5.99 -4.47
N LEU A 60 -11.46 4.89 -4.38
CA LEU A 60 -11.10 3.61 -4.99
C LEU A 60 -11.06 3.67 -6.52
N LYS A 61 -11.89 4.53 -7.13
CA LYS A 61 -11.95 4.72 -8.58
C LYS A 61 -10.92 5.71 -9.11
N SER A 62 -10.36 6.57 -8.26
CA SER A 62 -9.33 7.54 -8.64
C SER A 62 -7.92 6.96 -8.54
N CYS A 63 -7.73 5.73 -9.04
CA CYS A 63 -6.48 4.98 -8.98
C CYS A 63 -5.62 5.21 -10.24
N TYR A 64 -4.34 5.45 -10.03
CA TYR A 64 -3.34 5.64 -11.08
C TYR A 64 -2.11 4.77 -10.83
N GLN A 65 -1.53 4.23 -11.90
CA GLN A 65 -0.24 3.56 -11.86
C GLN A 65 0.89 4.55 -12.08
N VAL A 66 1.87 4.53 -11.19
CA VAL A 66 3.06 5.39 -11.27
C VAL A 66 4.33 4.57 -11.04
N SER A 67 5.38 4.93 -11.76
CA SER A 67 6.74 4.45 -11.46
C SER A 67 7.59 5.65 -11.07
N ALA A 68 7.82 5.78 -9.77
CA ALA A 68 8.54 6.90 -9.17
C ALA A 68 9.63 6.36 -8.23
N PRO A 69 10.92 6.71 -8.43
CA PRO A 69 12.00 6.28 -7.54
C PRO A 69 11.77 6.64 -6.06
N GLU A 70 11.03 7.72 -5.80
CA GLU A 70 10.63 8.23 -4.49
C GLU A 70 9.76 7.22 -3.73
N LEU A 71 8.86 6.52 -4.45
CA LEU A 71 8.01 5.47 -3.90
C LEU A 71 8.74 4.11 -3.83
N GLY A 72 9.92 3.99 -4.43
CA GLY A 72 10.70 2.75 -4.46
C GLY A 72 10.71 2.09 -5.83
N LYS A 73 11.45 0.98 -5.97
CA LYS A 73 11.56 0.29 -7.27
C LYS A 73 10.27 -0.43 -7.62
N GLY A 74 9.77 -0.22 -8.83
CA GLY A 74 8.61 -0.94 -9.37
C GLY A 74 7.49 -0.01 -9.82
N GLN A 75 6.32 -0.61 -10.00
CA GLN A 75 5.06 0.10 -10.22
C GLN A 75 4.34 0.21 -8.89
N HIS A 76 3.81 1.39 -8.60
CA HIS A 76 3.05 1.71 -7.40
C HIS A 76 1.70 2.26 -7.80
N LYS A 77 0.70 2.07 -6.94
CA LYS A 77 -0.60 2.71 -7.11
C LYS A 77 -0.68 3.98 -6.30
N VAL A 78 -1.33 4.98 -6.89
CA VAL A 78 -1.65 6.26 -6.26
C VAL A 78 -3.13 6.53 -6.42
N TRP A 79 -3.80 6.83 -5.32
CA TRP A 79 -5.21 7.23 -5.31
C TRP A 79 -5.31 8.71 -4.98
N ILE A 80 -5.97 9.47 -5.84
CA ILE A 80 -6.12 10.92 -5.67
C ILE A 80 -7.44 11.23 -4.98
N ALA A 81 -7.34 11.89 -3.83
CA ALA A 81 -8.46 12.46 -3.10
C ALA A 81 -8.76 13.87 -3.61
N GLN A 82 -10.04 14.13 -3.89
CA GLN A 82 -10.55 15.37 -4.45
C GLN A 82 -11.68 15.92 -3.59
N ASP A 83 -11.69 17.24 -3.41
CA ASP A 83 -12.82 17.99 -2.88
C ASP A 83 -13.46 18.76 -4.04
N GLY A 84 -14.53 18.19 -4.59
CA GLY A 84 -15.12 18.66 -5.85
C GLY A 84 -14.17 18.38 -7.01
N GLU A 85 -13.82 19.42 -7.77
CA GLU A 85 -12.87 19.31 -8.89
C GLU A 85 -11.41 19.51 -8.46
N LYS A 86 -11.16 19.85 -7.19
CA LYS A 86 -9.82 20.18 -6.71
C LYS A 86 -9.15 18.96 -6.09
N PRO A 87 -7.98 18.52 -6.59
CA PRO A 87 -7.18 17.51 -5.92
C PRO A 87 -6.62 18.11 -4.61
N VAL A 88 -6.81 17.42 -3.49
CA VAL A 88 -6.42 17.89 -2.14
C VAL A 88 -5.37 17.01 -1.47
N ALA A 89 -5.39 15.70 -1.72
CA ALA A 89 -4.45 14.76 -1.14
C ALA A 89 -4.28 13.51 -2.01
N ALA A 90 -3.32 12.67 -1.67
CA ALA A 90 -3.12 11.38 -2.30
C ALA A 90 -2.83 10.29 -1.25
N VAL A 91 -3.31 9.08 -1.52
CA VAL A 91 -2.85 7.84 -0.89
C VAL A 91 -1.90 7.16 -1.87
N MET A 92 -0.72 6.77 -1.42
CA MET A 92 0.32 6.20 -2.27
C MET A 92 0.83 4.89 -1.67
N GLU A 93 0.97 3.87 -2.50
CA GLU A 93 1.85 2.74 -2.19
C GLU A 93 3.30 3.22 -2.22
N ALA A 94 4.08 2.80 -1.22
CA ALA A 94 5.50 3.07 -1.14
C ALA A 94 6.24 1.87 -0.58
N THR A 95 7.44 1.63 -1.08
CA THR A 95 8.35 0.60 -0.59
C THR A 95 9.52 1.26 0.13
N ALA A 96 9.77 0.84 1.38
CA ALA A 96 11.02 1.06 2.07
C ALA A 96 11.96 -0.13 1.80
N PRO A 97 12.96 0.01 0.90
CA PRO A 97 13.83 -1.11 0.54
C PRO A 97 14.83 -1.49 1.64
N ASP A 98 15.09 -0.56 2.58
CA ASP A 98 16.17 -0.65 3.56
C ASP A 98 15.70 -1.22 4.92
N GLY A 99 14.62 -2.01 4.95
CA GLY A 99 14.20 -2.73 6.16
C GLY A 99 15.23 -3.79 6.57
N TYR A 100 15.23 -4.18 7.86
CA TYR A 100 16.26 -5.06 8.39
C TYR A 100 16.22 -6.46 7.78
N SER A 101 15.02 -7.01 7.61
CA SER A 101 14.75 -8.35 7.08
C SER A 101 14.19 -8.31 5.65
N GLY A 102 14.25 -7.16 4.97
CA GLY A 102 13.78 -7.00 3.60
C GLY A 102 12.96 -5.73 3.39
N ALA A 103 12.33 -5.64 2.22
CA ALA A 103 11.49 -4.51 1.87
C ALA A 103 10.23 -4.45 2.75
N ILE A 104 9.84 -3.23 3.13
CA ILE A 104 8.61 -2.94 3.87
C ILE A 104 7.67 -2.22 2.92
N GLN A 105 6.46 -2.74 2.76
CA GLN A 105 5.41 -2.10 1.97
C GLN A 105 4.57 -1.21 2.86
N LEU A 106 4.37 0.02 2.40
CA LEU A 106 3.71 1.10 3.12
C LEU A 106 2.58 1.66 2.27
N LEU A 107 1.55 2.13 2.97
CA LEU A 107 0.52 2.99 2.45
C LEU A 107 0.67 4.36 3.11
N VAL A 108 0.95 5.39 2.33
CA VAL A 108 1.22 6.75 2.82
C VAL A 108 0.16 7.69 2.26
N ALA A 109 -0.60 8.34 3.14
CA ALA A 109 -1.49 9.42 2.77
C ALA A 109 -0.82 10.77 3.07
N ALA A 110 -0.78 11.66 2.10
CA ALA A 110 -0.24 13.00 2.25
C ALA A 110 -1.08 14.02 1.47
N ASP A 111 -1.19 15.23 2.01
CA ASP A 111 -1.74 16.36 1.28
C ASP A 111 -0.69 16.94 0.31
N PHE A 112 -1.14 17.76 -0.64
CA PHE A 112 -0.25 18.37 -1.62
C PHE A 112 0.59 19.53 -1.10
N ARG A 113 0.53 19.82 0.21
CA ARG A 113 1.40 20.79 0.89
C ARG A 113 2.55 20.10 1.63
N GLY A 114 2.63 18.77 1.57
CA GLY A 114 3.67 17.98 2.24
C GLY A 114 3.32 17.61 3.68
N THR A 115 2.07 17.76 4.10
CA THR A 115 1.59 17.23 5.38
C THR A 115 1.20 15.77 5.21
N VAL A 116 1.86 14.88 5.97
CA VAL A 116 1.49 13.47 6.04
C VAL A 116 0.22 13.33 6.87
N LEU A 117 -0.83 12.79 6.28
CA LEU A 117 -2.12 12.58 6.91
C LEU A 117 -2.13 11.29 7.75
N GLY A 118 -1.41 10.27 7.28
CA GLY A 118 -1.26 9.01 7.99
C GLY A 118 -0.49 7.97 7.18
N THR A 119 0.02 6.96 7.88
CA THR A 119 0.80 5.86 7.29
C THR A 119 0.35 4.53 7.85
N ARG A 120 0.33 3.48 7.02
CA ARG A 120 0.17 2.08 7.45
C ARG A 120 1.22 1.20 6.80
N VAL A 121 1.61 0.14 7.52
CA VAL A 121 2.40 -0.94 6.95
C VAL A 121 1.44 -1.98 6.39
N THR A 122 1.61 -2.33 5.12
CA THR A 122 0.79 -3.35 4.45
C THR A 122 1.49 -4.70 4.44
N GLU A 123 2.82 -4.73 4.38
CA GLU A 123 3.61 -5.97 4.41
C GLU A 123 5.03 -5.72 4.94
N HIS A 124 5.57 -6.64 5.73
CA HIS A 124 6.98 -6.64 6.14
C HIS A 124 7.45 -8.03 6.60
N HIS A 125 8.76 -8.20 6.75
CA HIS A 125 9.40 -9.44 7.23
C HIS A 125 10.29 -9.21 8.48
N GLU A 126 10.15 -8.05 9.12
CA GLU A 126 10.94 -7.68 10.31
C GLU A 126 10.77 -8.66 11.49
N THR A 127 11.80 -8.72 12.34
CA THR A 127 11.86 -9.65 13.47
C THR A 127 10.75 -9.39 14.49
N PRO A 128 9.94 -10.41 14.84
CA PRO A 128 8.91 -10.30 15.88
C PRO A 128 9.47 -9.87 17.24
N GLY A 129 8.77 -8.95 17.92
CA GLY A 129 9.16 -8.37 19.21
C GLY A 129 10.23 -7.27 19.14
N LEU A 130 10.81 -7.03 17.97
CA LEU A 130 11.86 -6.02 17.74
C LEU A 130 11.41 -4.96 16.74
N GLY A 131 11.30 -5.35 15.46
CA GLY A 131 10.99 -4.45 14.34
C GLY A 131 9.51 -4.42 13.95
N ASP A 132 8.74 -5.42 14.36
CA ASP A 132 7.29 -5.53 14.11
C ASP A 132 6.44 -4.45 14.79
N LYS A 133 7.03 -3.64 15.68
CA LYS A 133 6.41 -2.46 16.30
C LYS A 133 5.97 -1.38 15.30
N ILE A 134 6.33 -1.52 14.03
CA ILE A 134 5.77 -0.70 12.95
C ILE A 134 4.31 -1.05 12.62
N GLU A 135 3.82 -2.22 13.04
CA GLU A 135 2.43 -2.61 12.86
C GLU A 135 1.54 -1.98 13.92
N LEU A 136 0.41 -1.43 13.48
CA LEU A 136 -0.57 -0.79 14.36
C LEU A 136 -1.11 -1.75 15.43
N ARG A 137 -1.21 -3.06 15.13
CA ARG A 137 -1.69 -4.06 16.11
C ARG A 137 -0.73 -4.27 17.29
N ILE A 138 0.52 -3.82 17.18
CA ILE A 138 1.57 -4.00 18.19
C ILE A 138 1.89 -2.67 18.88
N SER A 139 1.94 -1.57 18.14
CA SER A 139 2.26 -0.25 18.68
C SER A 139 1.68 0.88 17.83
N ASP A 140 1.38 2.00 18.48
CA ASP A 140 0.95 3.25 17.82
C ASP A 140 2.09 4.00 17.12
N TRP A 141 3.32 3.48 17.10
CA TRP A 141 4.49 4.16 16.54
C TRP A 141 4.27 4.69 15.11
N ILE A 142 3.58 3.92 14.26
CA ILE A 142 3.27 4.31 12.87
C ILE A 142 2.26 5.46 12.77
N THR A 143 1.54 5.79 13.84
CA THR A 143 0.57 6.89 13.85
C THR A 143 1.22 8.26 14.06
N PHE A 144 2.46 8.32 14.58
CA PHE A 144 3.16 9.57 14.87
C PHE A 144 3.50 10.41 13.63
N PHE A 145 3.42 9.82 12.43
CA PHE A 145 3.55 10.52 11.16
C PHE A 145 2.36 11.42 10.85
N ALA A 146 1.17 11.12 11.40
CA ALA A 146 -0.05 11.86 11.11
C ALA A 146 0.05 13.32 11.58
N GLY A 147 -0.29 14.26 10.70
CA GLY A 147 -0.24 15.70 10.93
C GLY A 147 1.16 16.32 10.86
N LYS A 148 2.21 15.54 10.59
CA LYS A 148 3.58 16.09 10.43
C LYS A 148 3.77 16.65 9.03
N THR A 149 4.38 17.82 8.92
CA THR A 149 4.66 18.48 7.64
C THR A 149 6.14 18.35 7.30
N ILE A 150 6.45 18.11 6.04
CA ILE A 150 7.82 18.03 5.53
C ILE A 150 8.25 19.39 5.01
N HIS A 151 9.27 19.98 5.63
CA HIS A 151 9.81 21.29 5.25
C HIS A 151 10.96 21.15 4.23
N GLY A 152 10.66 20.53 3.08
CA GLY A 152 11.61 20.35 1.97
C GLY A 152 12.53 19.13 2.08
N GLN A 153 13.45 18.99 1.11
CA GLN A 153 14.32 17.81 0.97
C GLN A 153 15.41 17.68 2.05
N ASP A 154 15.70 18.76 2.79
CA ASP A 154 16.76 18.80 3.82
C ASP A 154 16.19 18.87 5.24
N ASP A 155 14.89 18.65 5.42
CA ASP A 155 14.25 18.62 6.72
C ASP A 155 14.84 17.52 7.62
N SER A 156 15.64 17.91 8.60
CA SER A 156 16.36 17.05 9.53
C SER A 156 15.44 16.39 10.58
N HIS A 157 14.23 16.93 10.79
CA HIS A 157 13.27 16.36 11.74
C HIS A 157 12.76 14.98 11.27
N TRP A 158 12.83 14.72 9.96
CA TRP A 158 12.46 13.43 9.35
C TRP A 158 13.59 12.40 9.44
N ALA A 159 14.02 12.13 10.67
CA ALA A 159 14.96 11.07 11.01
C ALA A 159 14.59 10.48 12.37
N VAL A 160 15.19 9.35 12.73
CA VAL A 160 15.04 8.85 14.10
C VAL A 160 15.83 9.75 15.09
N LYS A 161 15.41 9.82 16.35
CA LYS A 161 16.07 10.65 17.39
C LYS A 161 17.55 10.35 17.54
N LYS A 162 17.96 9.09 17.35
CA LYS A 162 19.38 8.69 17.34
C LYS A 162 20.20 9.39 16.24
N ASP A 163 19.54 9.77 15.15
CA ASP A 163 20.14 10.46 14.00
C ASP A 163 19.82 11.97 14.01
N GLY A 164 19.21 12.49 15.08
CA GLY A 164 18.91 13.91 15.26
C GLY A 164 17.52 14.38 14.82
N GLY A 165 16.62 13.46 14.45
CA GLY A 165 15.23 13.80 14.09
C GLY A 165 14.22 13.59 15.22
N ASP A 166 12.93 13.57 14.87
CA ASP A 166 11.83 13.58 15.84
C ASP A 166 11.26 12.19 16.16
N PHE A 167 11.58 11.17 15.35
CA PHE A 167 10.92 9.86 15.44
C PHE A 167 11.66 8.90 16.38
N ASP A 168 10.93 8.19 17.24
CA ASP A 168 11.56 7.23 18.15
C ASP A 168 12.15 6.03 17.40
N GLN A 169 13.35 5.60 17.79
CA GLN A 169 13.91 4.31 17.36
C GLN A 169 13.45 3.16 18.27
N PHE A 170 13.49 1.93 17.78
CA PHE A 170 13.31 0.75 18.62
C PHE A 170 14.64 0.31 19.24
N THR A 171 14.62 0.01 20.53
CA THR A 171 15.77 -0.58 21.24
C THR A 171 16.19 -1.87 20.55
N GLY A 172 17.43 -1.94 20.08
CA GLY A 172 17.97 -3.10 19.38
C GLY A 172 17.55 -3.26 17.91
N ALA A 173 16.68 -2.38 17.39
CA ALA A 173 16.17 -2.44 16.01
C ALA A 173 16.01 -1.04 15.40
N THR A 174 17.12 -0.31 15.21
CA THR A 174 17.10 1.05 14.65
C THR A 174 16.95 1.09 13.12
N ILE A 175 17.30 0.01 12.41
CA ILE A 175 17.24 -0.04 10.95
C ILE A 175 15.81 0.09 10.44
N THR A 176 14.87 -0.67 11.02
CA THR A 176 13.44 -0.66 10.67
C THR A 176 12.79 0.74 10.75
N PRO A 177 12.80 1.45 11.89
CA PRO A 177 12.16 2.77 11.98
C PRO A 177 12.83 3.78 11.06
N ARG A 178 14.16 3.71 10.88
CA ARG A 178 14.89 4.58 9.94
C ARG A 178 14.40 4.37 8.49
N ALA A 179 14.24 3.12 8.07
CA ALA A 179 13.75 2.79 6.73
C ALA A 179 12.33 3.35 6.50
N VAL A 180 11.44 3.17 7.48
CA VAL A 180 10.06 3.67 7.39
C VAL A 180 10.02 5.20 7.36
N VAL A 181 10.74 5.89 8.26
CA VAL A 181 10.80 7.36 8.28
C VAL A 181 11.26 7.92 6.93
N ASN A 182 12.34 7.34 6.37
CA ASN A 182 12.87 7.76 5.08
C ASN A 182 11.88 7.52 3.93
N ALA A 183 11.18 6.39 3.91
CA ALA A 183 10.19 6.08 2.88
C ALA A 183 8.96 7.00 2.96
N VAL A 184 8.44 7.26 4.15
CA VAL A 184 7.31 8.19 4.35
C VAL A 184 7.69 9.61 3.94
N ARG A 185 8.91 10.06 4.29
CA ARG A 185 9.44 11.36 3.86
C ARG A 185 9.49 11.48 2.33
N ARG A 186 10.04 10.48 1.65
CA ARG A 186 10.13 10.48 0.17
C ARG A 186 8.74 10.50 -0.46
N ALA A 187 7.80 9.70 0.04
CA ALA A 187 6.42 9.67 -0.45
C ALA A 187 5.71 11.02 -0.23
N GLY A 188 5.84 11.64 0.95
CA GLY A 188 5.23 12.94 1.23
C GLY A 188 5.84 14.10 0.43
N LEU A 189 7.14 14.04 0.10
CA LEU A 189 7.76 14.97 -0.85
C LEU A 189 7.23 14.75 -2.28
N TYR A 190 7.12 13.49 -2.70
CA TYR A 190 6.58 13.14 -4.01
C TYR A 190 5.12 13.63 -4.16
N ALA A 191 4.32 13.54 -3.10
CA ALA A 191 2.94 14.02 -3.09
C ALA A 191 2.82 15.48 -3.57
N GLN A 192 3.72 16.36 -3.13
CA GLN A 192 3.72 17.78 -3.53
C GLN A 192 3.90 17.99 -5.04
N THR A 193 4.50 17.01 -5.73
CA THR A 193 4.74 17.06 -7.19
C THR A 193 3.59 16.47 -8.00
N LEU A 194 2.67 15.72 -7.36
CA LEU A 194 1.58 15.01 -8.03
C LEU A 194 0.60 15.95 -8.76
N PRO A 195 0.13 17.08 -8.20
CA PRO A 195 -0.91 17.88 -8.85
C PRO A 195 -0.60 18.30 -10.29
N ALA A 196 0.68 18.53 -10.59
CA ALA A 196 1.14 18.90 -11.93
C ALA A 196 1.23 17.71 -12.91
N GLN A 197 1.23 16.47 -12.41
CA GLN A 197 1.49 15.24 -13.16
C GLN A 197 0.25 14.36 -13.32
N ILE A 198 -0.83 14.58 -12.56
CA ILE A 198 -2.03 13.72 -12.55
C ILE A 198 -2.56 13.45 -13.97
N SER A 199 -2.56 14.45 -14.85
CA SER A 199 -3.06 14.30 -16.23
C SER A 199 -2.23 13.37 -17.12
N ALA A 200 -1.01 13.02 -16.71
CA ALA A 200 -0.10 12.16 -17.45
C ALA A 200 -0.08 10.71 -16.94
N PHE A 201 -0.78 10.39 -15.85
CA PHE A 201 -0.78 9.05 -15.29
C PHE A 201 -1.79 8.12 -15.97
N THR A 202 -1.43 6.83 -16.04
CA THR A 202 -2.30 5.77 -16.53
C THR A 202 -3.26 5.34 -15.43
N PRO A 203 -4.59 5.33 -15.65
CA PRO A 203 -5.55 4.78 -14.70
C PRO A 203 -5.28 3.30 -14.38
N CYS A 204 -5.62 2.86 -13.18
CA CYS A 204 -5.56 1.43 -12.85
C CYS A 204 -6.67 0.65 -13.54
N GLY A 205 -6.34 -0.44 -14.23
CA GLY A 205 -7.32 -1.40 -14.76
C GLY A 205 -7.57 -1.35 -16.27
N ASP A 206 -6.74 -0.63 -17.03
CA ASP A 206 -6.61 -0.80 -18.49
C ASP A 206 -5.81 -2.06 -18.86
#